data_AF-A0A7J8AKY2-F1
#
_entry.id   AF-A0A7J8AKY2-F1
#
_cell.length_a   1.000
_cell.length_b   1.000
_cell.length_c   1.000
_cell.angle_alpha   90.00
_cell.angle_beta   90.00
_cell.angle_gamma   90.00
#
_symmetry.space_group_name_H-M   'P 1'
#
loop_
_entity.id
_entity.type
_entity.pdbx_description
1 polymer ?
#
loop_
_entity_poly.entity_id
_entity_poly.type
_entity_poly.pdbx_seq_one_letter_code
_entity_poly.pdbx_strand_id
1 'polypeptide(L)'
;MKNHVNEEVTEFLKFLQNSAKKCAQDYNMLSDDARLFTEQILKACIDQVKKYPEFYTLHEVTSLMGFFPFRTEMGLKLEKTLLALGSVKYVKTVFPSMPAKLQLSKDNLSTNEIPEQTAAAMHYDISKDPNAEKLVSRYHPQIVLTSQSLFALLNNHGPDYKEQWEIPVCIQLIPVAGSKPVKVIYVNSPLPQKKMTMRERNQIFHEVPLKFMMSKNTSFPVSAVFMDKPEDCVPEMDVCNVFFP
;
A
#
# COMPACT_ATOMS: atom_id res chain seq x y z
N MET A 1 7.26 -35.34 0.95
CA MET A 1 7.68 -34.03 1.49
C MET A 1 6.54 -33.02 1.54
N LYS A 2 5.86 -32.71 0.41
CA LYS A 2 4.74 -31.73 0.39
C LYS A 2 3.58 -32.09 1.33
N ASN A 3 3.23 -33.38 1.46
CA ASN A 3 2.12 -33.82 2.31
C ASN A 3 2.43 -33.66 3.81
N HIS A 4 3.63 -34.04 4.26
CA HIS A 4 4.05 -33.84 5.65
C HIS A 4 4.12 -32.36 6.03
N VAL A 5 4.61 -31.49 5.13
CA VAL A 5 4.59 -30.04 5.37
C VAL A 5 3.16 -29.52 5.50
N ASN A 6 2.23 -30.00 4.68
CA ASN A 6 0.82 -29.60 4.79
C ASN A 6 0.17 -30.09 6.09
N GLU A 7 0.51 -31.29 6.56
CA GLU A 7 0.06 -31.84 7.84
C GLU A 7 0.58 -31.00 9.02
N GLU A 8 1.89 -30.71 9.05
CA GLU A 8 2.51 -29.85 10.08
C GLU A 8 1.90 -28.44 10.09
N VAL A 9 1.70 -27.83 8.93
CA VAL A 9 1.04 -26.51 8.82
C VAL A 9 -0.38 -26.58 9.40
N THR A 10 -1.12 -27.65 9.13
CA THR A 10 -2.48 -27.82 9.65
C THR A 10 -2.49 -27.99 11.17
N GLU A 11 -1.57 -28.80 11.71
CA GLU A 11 -1.42 -28.98 13.16
C GLU A 11 -1.01 -27.68 13.86
N PHE A 12 -0.08 -26.94 13.26
CA PHE A 12 0.35 -25.64 13.77
C PHE A 12 -0.79 -24.62 13.77
N LEU A 13 -1.58 -24.54 12.69
CA LEU A 13 -2.75 -23.66 12.63
C LEU A 13 -3.80 -24.04 13.67
N LYS A 14 -4.04 -25.33 13.90
CA LYS A 14 -4.93 -25.80 14.98
C LYS A 14 -4.40 -25.42 16.35
N PHE A 15 -3.10 -25.58 16.60
CA PHE A 15 -2.46 -25.17 17.84
C PHE A 15 -2.63 -23.66 18.06
N LEU A 16 -2.31 -22.83 17.06
CA LEU A 16 -2.49 -21.38 17.11
C LEU A 16 -3.94 -21.00 17.40
N GLN A 17 -4.91 -21.64 16.74
CA GLN A 17 -6.33 -21.40 16.98
C GLN A 17 -6.73 -21.72 18.42
N ASN A 18 -6.28 -22.86 18.96
CA ASN A 18 -6.57 -23.27 20.33
C ASN A 18 -5.92 -22.34 21.36
N SER A 19 -4.67 -21.93 21.12
CA SER A 19 -3.96 -20.96 21.95
C SER A 19 -4.65 -19.60 21.92
N ALA A 20 -5.07 -19.12 20.75
CA ALA A 20 -5.81 -17.86 20.61
C ALA A 20 -7.16 -17.89 21.36
N LYS A 21 -7.86 -19.02 21.38
CA LYS A 21 -9.10 -19.19 22.17
C LYS A 21 -8.84 -19.18 23.67
N LYS A 22 -7.75 -19.81 24.14
CA LYS A 22 -7.37 -19.83 25.56
C LYS A 22 -6.93 -18.44 26.06
N CYS A 23 -6.23 -17.69 25.23
CA CYS A 23 -5.67 -16.38 25.52
C CYS A 23 -6.50 -15.23 24.92
N ALA A 24 -7.82 -15.41 24.77
CA ALA A 24 -8.67 -14.43 24.08
C ALA A 24 -8.65 -13.04 24.73
N GLN A 25 -8.46 -12.98 26.06
CA GLN A 25 -8.40 -11.73 26.81
C GLN A 25 -7.15 -10.91 26.49
N ASP A 26 -6.03 -11.55 26.16
CA ASP A 26 -4.76 -10.87 25.88
C ASP A 26 -4.84 -10.01 24.61
N TYR A 27 -5.72 -10.37 23.66
CA TYR A 27 -5.96 -9.60 22.44
C TYR A 27 -6.79 -8.34 22.66
N ASN A 28 -7.44 -8.21 23.82
CA ASN A 28 -8.24 -7.03 24.20
C ASN A 28 -7.45 -6.05 25.08
N MET A 29 -6.21 -6.37 25.44
CA MET A 29 -5.37 -5.48 26.23
C MET A 29 -4.75 -4.41 25.32
N LEU A 30 -4.93 -3.15 25.68
CA LEU A 30 -4.33 -1.99 25.01
C LEU A 30 -3.72 -1.11 26.10
N SER A 31 -2.42 -0.81 26.02
CA SER A 31 -1.80 0.11 26.98
C SER A 31 -2.36 1.52 26.82
N ASP A 32 -2.36 2.32 27.89
CA ASP A 32 -2.83 3.71 27.84
C ASP A 32 -2.03 4.54 26.81
N ASP A 33 -0.73 4.28 26.71
CA ASP A 33 0.16 4.85 25.71
C ASP A 33 -0.26 4.46 24.28
N ALA A 34 -0.51 3.17 24.03
CA ALA A 34 -0.96 2.71 22.71
C ALA A 34 -2.33 3.30 22.33
N ARG A 35 -3.23 3.45 23.31
CA ARG A 35 -4.53 4.12 23.12
C ARG A 35 -4.34 5.57 22.70
N LEU A 36 -3.59 6.36 23.47
CA LEU A 36 -3.37 7.78 23.20
C LEU A 36 -2.66 7.99 21.86
N PHE A 37 -1.66 7.17 21.54
CA PHE A 37 -0.93 7.24 20.27
C PHE A 37 -1.84 6.97 19.08
N THR A 38 -2.64 5.90 19.16
CA THR A 38 -3.56 5.53 18.07
C THR A 38 -4.66 6.58 17.88
N GLU A 39 -5.19 7.15 18.97
CA GLU A 39 -6.18 8.24 18.90
C GLU A 39 -5.61 9.49 18.21
N GLN A 40 -4.35 9.85 18.50
CA GLN A 40 -3.69 10.98 17.84
C GLN A 40 -3.49 10.73 16.33
N ILE A 41 -3.07 9.52 15.93
CA ILE A 41 -2.97 9.15 14.52
C ILE A 41 -4.33 9.23 13.83
N LEU A 42 -5.36 8.60 14.42
CA LEU A 42 -6.70 8.58 13.84
C LEU A 42 -7.26 9.99 13.68
N LYS A 43 -7.04 10.87 14.66
CA LYS A 43 -7.41 12.28 14.57
C LYS A 43 -6.70 12.98 13.41
N ALA A 44 -5.38 12.79 13.28
CA ALA A 44 -4.61 13.36 12.18
C ALA A 44 -5.07 12.83 10.81
N CYS A 45 -5.41 11.55 10.70
CA CYS A 45 -5.98 10.96 9.49
C CYS A 45 -7.35 11.58 9.15
N ILE A 46 -8.24 11.73 10.14
CA ILE A 46 -9.55 12.38 9.95
C ILE A 46 -9.38 13.82 9.44
N ASP A 47 -8.42 14.57 9.99
CA ASP A 47 -8.15 15.94 9.56
C ASP A 47 -7.61 16.00 8.12
N GLN A 48 -6.95 14.94 7.64
CA GLN A 48 -6.56 14.82 6.23
C GLN A 48 -7.76 14.49 5.33
N VAL A 49 -8.70 13.66 5.79
CA VAL A 49 -9.94 13.35 5.06
C VAL A 49 -10.81 14.60 4.86
N LYS A 50 -10.83 15.53 5.83
CA LYS A 50 -11.54 16.81 5.70
C LYS A 50 -11.05 17.70 4.55
N LYS A 51 -9.90 17.40 3.94
CA LYS A 51 -9.41 18.11 2.75
C LYS A 51 -10.19 17.75 1.50
N TYR A 52 -10.86 16.61 1.48
CA TYR A 52 -11.75 16.25 0.39
C TYR A 52 -13.05 17.07 0.48
N PRO A 53 -13.70 17.39 -0.65
CA PRO A 53 -14.92 18.18 -0.66
C PRO A 53 -15.99 17.57 0.25
N GLU A 54 -16.57 18.39 1.14
CA GLU A 54 -17.59 17.93 2.11
C GLU A 54 -18.93 17.57 1.44
N PHE A 55 -19.20 18.14 0.26
CA PHE A 55 -20.44 17.93 -0.47
C PHE A 55 -20.26 16.84 -1.53
N TYR A 56 -20.70 15.64 -1.20
CA TYR A 56 -20.90 14.57 -2.19
C TYR A 56 -22.32 14.66 -2.71
N THR A 57 -22.48 15.11 -3.95
CA THR A 57 -23.71 14.84 -4.69
C THR A 57 -23.61 13.43 -5.25
N LEU A 58 -24.49 12.54 -4.78
CA LEU A 58 -24.64 11.22 -5.37
C LEU A 58 -25.10 11.41 -6.82
N HIS A 59 -24.16 11.33 -7.77
CA HIS A 59 -24.45 11.52 -9.18
C HIS A 59 -25.14 10.29 -9.75
N GLU A 60 -24.59 9.11 -9.47
CA GLU A 60 -25.11 7.83 -9.94
C GLU A 60 -24.62 6.69 -9.02
N VAL A 61 -25.47 5.70 -8.78
CA VAL A 61 -25.07 4.43 -8.16
C VAL A 61 -24.89 3.41 -9.29
N THR A 62 -23.65 3.20 -9.70
CA THR A 62 -23.33 2.19 -10.71
C THR A 62 -22.92 0.90 -10.04
N SER A 63 -23.59 -0.21 -10.38
CA SER A 63 -23.13 -1.54 -9.98
C SER A 63 -21.79 -1.83 -10.68
N LEU A 64 -20.74 -2.10 -9.91
CA LEU A 64 -19.48 -2.62 -10.45
C LEU A 64 -19.68 -3.95 -11.19
N MET A 65 -20.73 -4.71 -10.82
CA MET A 65 -21.24 -5.82 -11.61
C MET A 65 -22.21 -5.28 -12.66
N GLY A 66 -21.69 -4.72 -13.74
CA GLY A 66 -22.48 -4.44 -14.94
C GLY A 66 -23.07 -5.74 -15.51
N PHE A 67 -24.20 -5.64 -16.22
CA PHE A 67 -24.93 -6.71 -16.93
C PHE A 67 -24.14 -7.40 -18.07
N PHE A 68 -22.82 -7.37 -18.04
CA PHE A 68 -21.98 -8.01 -19.05
C PHE A 68 -21.57 -9.41 -18.58
N PRO A 69 -21.58 -10.43 -19.47
CA PRO A 69 -21.06 -11.74 -19.12
C PRO A 69 -19.58 -11.56 -18.73
N PHE A 70 -19.26 -11.84 -17.46
CA PHE A 70 -17.90 -11.80 -16.97
C PHE A 70 -17.05 -12.74 -17.83
N ARG A 71 -16.22 -12.18 -18.71
CA ARG A 71 -15.15 -12.96 -19.33
C ARG A 71 -14.19 -13.32 -18.20
N THR A 72 -14.25 -14.58 -17.77
CA THR A 72 -13.45 -15.14 -16.69
C THR A 72 -11.96 -15.24 -17.03
N GLU A 73 -11.58 -14.80 -18.24
CA GLU A 73 -10.22 -14.85 -18.81
C GLU A 73 -9.47 -13.51 -18.70
N MET A 74 -9.97 -12.53 -17.94
CA MET A 74 -9.22 -11.28 -17.70
C MET A 74 -8.12 -11.52 -16.65
N GLY A 75 -6.91 -11.80 -17.11
CA GLY A 75 -5.71 -11.85 -16.29
C GLY A 75 -4.96 -10.51 -16.27
N LEU A 76 -4.39 -10.14 -15.13
CA LEU A 76 -3.42 -9.05 -15.06
C LEU A 76 -2.07 -9.59 -15.53
N LYS A 77 -1.52 -9.00 -16.59
CA LYS A 77 -0.14 -9.26 -17.04
C LYS A 77 0.71 -8.03 -16.72
N LEU A 78 1.84 -8.23 -16.04
CA LEU A 78 2.84 -7.20 -15.90
C LEU A 78 3.49 -6.97 -17.26
N GLU A 79 3.29 -5.79 -17.86
CA GLU A 79 3.90 -5.45 -19.15
C GLU A 79 5.34 -4.97 -18.98
N LYS A 80 5.57 -4.06 -18.03
CA LYS A 80 6.88 -3.44 -17.83
C LYS A 80 7.00 -2.77 -16.47
N THR A 81 8.18 -2.88 -15.87
CA THR A 81 8.58 -2.04 -14.73
C THR A 81 9.14 -0.71 -15.27
N LEU A 82 8.37 0.37 -15.18
CA LEU A 82 8.74 1.67 -15.76
C LEU A 82 9.82 2.41 -14.95
N LEU A 83 9.83 2.23 -13.64
CA LEU A 83 10.71 2.93 -12.72
C LEU A 83 10.88 2.09 -11.44
N ALA A 84 12.12 1.76 -11.09
CA ALA A 84 12.47 1.10 -9.83
C ALA A 84 13.31 2.09 -9.00
N LEU A 85 12.73 2.57 -7.89
CA LEU A 85 13.39 3.51 -6.98
C LEU A 85 13.40 2.93 -5.56
N GLY A 86 14.39 3.36 -4.78
CA GLY A 86 14.51 3.04 -3.36
C GLY A 86 15.69 2.14 -3.01
N SER A 87 15.84 1.92 -1.71
CA SER A 87 16.78 0.94 -1.16
C SER A 87 15.99 -0.05 -0.29
N VAL A 88 16.29 -1.34 -0.45
CA VAL A 88 15.77 -2.38 0.44
C VAL A 88 16.68 -2.45 1.65
N LYS A 89 16.09 -2.41 2.84
CA LYS A 89 16.82 -2.65 4.08
C LYS A 89 16.95 -4.15 4.27
N TYR A 90 18.19 -4.65 4.32
CA TYR A 90 18.43 -6.03 4.70
C TYR A 90 18.52 -6.10 6.23
N VAL A 91 17.54 -6.74 6.87
CA VAL A 91 17.50 -6.88 8.32
C VAL A 91 17.99 -8.28 8.69
N LYS A 92 19.21 -8.38 9.23
CA LYS A 92 19.58 -9.54 10.03
C LYS A 92 18.85 -9.42 11.36
N THR A 93 17.79 -10.20 11.55
CA THR A 93 16.97 -10.18 12.78
C THR A 93 17.81 -10.68 13.95
N VAL A 94 18.51 -9.78 14.63
CA VAL A 94 19.02 -10.01 15.98
C VAL A 94 18.01 -9.35 16.89
N PHE A 95 17.26 -10.15 17.67
CA PHE A 95 16.32 -9.62 18.66
C PHE A 95 17.09 -8.72 19.63
N PRO A 96 16.85 -7.40 19.65
CA PRO A 96 17.55 -6.52 20.57
C PRO A 96 17.01 -6.78 21.98
N SER A 97 17.90 -6.95 22.94
CA SER A 97 17.57 -7.14 24.36
C SER A 97 17.11 -5.83 25.05
N MET A 98 16.98 -4.73 24.31
CA MET A 98 16.79 -3.38 24.86
C MET A 98 15.37 -2.86 24.56
N PRO A 99 14.64 -2.32 25.56
CA PRO A 99 13.30 -1.75 25.35
C PRO A 99 13.39 -0.44 24.54
N ALA A 100 12.64 -0.36 23.44
CA ALA A 100 12.46 0.88 22.68
C ALA A 100 11.36 1.73 23.35
N LYS A 101 11.68 2.96 23.75
CA LYS A 101 10.69 3.91 24.28
C LYS A 101 10.09 4.71 23.11
N LEU A 102 8.76 4.67 22.99
CA LEU A 102 8.02 5.54 22.07
C LEU A 102 7.68 6.85 22.78
N GLN A 103 7.88 7.98 22.10
CA GLN A 103 7.60 9.30 22.68
C GLN A 103 6.15 9.70 22.38
N LEU A 104 5.39 9.91 23.44
CA LEU A 104 3.98 10.30 23.37
C LEU A 104 3.70 11.77 23.73
N SER A 105 4.71 12.49 24.25
CA SER A 105 4.58 13.88 24.70
C SER A 105 5.47 14.85 23.91
N LYS A 106 5.01 16.10 23.77
CA LYS A 106 5.64 17.17 22.98
C LYS A 106 6.94 17.74 23.58
N ASP A 107 7.36 17.30 24.77
CA ASP A 107 8.32 18.06 25.58
C ASP A 107 9.78 17.57 25.52
N ASN A 108 10.13 16.58 24.70
CA ASN A 108 11.54 16.19 24.56
C ASN A 108 11.96 16.08 23.11
N LEU A 109 12.80 17.03 22.69
CA LEU A 109 13.38 17.19 21.37
C LEU A 109 14.39 16.06 21.08
N SER A 110 13.90 14.87 20.70
CA SER A 110 14.73 13.82 20.11
C SER A 110 13.93 12.90 19.17
N THR A 111 13.99 13.26 17.89
CA THR A 111 14.01 12.38 16.70
C THR A 111 13.22 11.07 16.77
N ASN A 112 11.91 11.11 17.00
CA ASN A 112 11.02 9.96 16.79
C ASN A 112 9.74 10.40 16.08
N GLU A 113 9.25 9.56 15.17
CA GLU A 113 8.16 9.85 14.22
C GLU A 113 6.91 10.42 14.92
N ILE A 114 6.46 11.58 14.46
CA ILE A 114 5.27 12.26 14.97
C ILE A 114 4.04 11.50 14.44
N PRO A 115 2.96 11.30 15.23
CA PRO A 115 1.69 10.73 14.76
C PRO A 115 1.20 11.32 13.42
N GLU A 116 1.46 12.60 13.20
CA GLU A 116 1.17 13.33 11.96
C GLU A 116 1.95 12.81 10.75
N GLN A 117 3.23 12.43 10.93
CA GLN A 117 4.05 11.82 9.87
C GLN A 117 3.55 10.42 9.54
N THR A 118 3.13 9.65 10.56
CA THR A 118 2.54 8.31 10.35
C THR A 118 1.22 8.41 9.60
N ALA A 119 0.36 9.36 9.97
CA ALA A 119 -0.89 9.63 9.27
C ALA A 119 -0.66 10.09 7.82
N ALA A 120 0.31 10.98 7.59
CA ALA A 120 0.68 11.42 6.24
C ALA A 120 1.24 10.28 5.37
N ALA A 121 1.99 9.34 5.96
CA ALA A 121 2.46 8.16 5.24
C ALA A 121 1.33 7.19 4.89
N MET A 122 0.26 7.15 5.70
CA MET A 122 -0.95 6.35 5.40
C MET A 122 -1.79 6.96 4.28
N HIS A 123 -1.83 8.28 4.17
CA HIS A 123 -2.59 9.01 3.15
C HIS A 123 -1.67 9.59 2.07
N TYR A 124 -1.23 8.72 1.16
CA TYR A 124 -0.47 9.14 -0.01
C TYR A 124 -1.38 9.38 -1.21
N ASP A 125 -1.50 10.65 -1.63
CA ASP A 125 -2.18 11.01 -2.87
C ASP A 125 -1.21 10.85 -4.05
N ILE A 126 -1.43 9.85 -4.90
CA ILE A 126 -0.58 9.61 -6.08
C ILE A 126 -0.64 10.77 -7.08
N SER A 127 -1.73 11.54 -7.06
CA SER A 127 -1.89 12.74 -7.88
C SER A 127 -0.92 13.87 -7.53
N LYS A 128 -0.25 13.80 -6.38
CA LYS A 128 0.76 14.78 -5.92
C LYS A 128 2.19 14.26 -6.08
N ASP A 129 2.38 13.03 -6.59
CA ASP A 129 3.71 12.46 -6.79
C ASP A 129 4.35 13.02 -8.08
N PRO A 130 5.48 13.75 -7.98
CA PRO A 130 6.16 14.29 -9.16
C PRO A 130 6.72 13.20 -10.08
N ASN A 131 6.99 11.99 -9.57
CA ASN A 131 7.41 10.87 -10.42
C ASN A 131 6.24 10.28 -11.19
N ALA A 132 5.07 10.16 -10.53
CA ALA A 132 3.85 9.72 -11.19
C ALA A 132 3.48 10.70 -12.32
N GLU A 133 3.51 12.00 -12.07
CA GLU A 133 3.23 13.03 -13.08
C GLU A 133 4.10 12.85 -14.35
N LYS A 134 5.42 12.69 -14.18
CA LYS A 134 6.35 12.45 -15.31
C LYS A 134 6.03 11.19 -16.09
N LEU A 135 5.65 10.11 -15.39
CA LEU A 135 5.27 8.85 -16.03
C LEU A 135 3.96 8.99 -16.79
N VAL A 136 2.98 9.70 -16.23
CA VAL A 136 1.70 9.93 -16.89
C VAL A 136 1.88 10.78 -18.14
N SER A 137 2.68 11.85 -18.10
CA SER A 137 2.98 12.67 -19.29
C SER A 137 3.71 11.91 -20.39
N ARG A 138 4.45 10.85 -20.06
CA ARG A 138 5.21 10.05 -21.04
C ARG A 138 4.37 8.95 -21.66
N TYR A 139 3.61 8.22 -20.86
CA TYR A 139 2.92 6.99 -21.27
C TYR A 139 1.42 7.16 -21.48
N HIS A 140 0.83 8.27 -21.02
CA HIS A 140 -0.60 8.58 -21.15
C HIS A 140 -1.53 7.42 -20.71
N PRO A 141 -1.33 6.84 -19.50
CA PRO A 141 -2.19 5.78 -18.99
C PRO A 141 -3.61 6.29 -18.75
N GLN A 142 -4.59 5.39 -18.85
CA GLN A 142 -5.99 5.70 -18.52
C GLN A 142 -6.23 5.76 -17.00
N ILE A 143 -5.58 4.86 -16.26
CA ILE A 143 -5.75 4.69 -14.81
C ILE A 143 -4.37 4.65 -14.14
N VAL A 144 -4.24 5.36 -13.03
CA VAL A 144 -3.06 5.41 -12.17
C VAL A 144 -3.51 5.10 -10.75
N LEU A 145 -2.83 4.19 -10.06
CA LEU A 145 -3.28 3.66 -8.79
C LEU A 145 -2.10 3.38 -7.84
N THR A 146 -2.33 3.55 -6.54
CA THR A 146 -1.36 3.18 -5.51
C THR A 146 -1.34 1.66 -5.30
N SER A 147 -0.25 1.14 -4.74
CA SER A 147 -0.17 -0.29 -4.38
C SER A 147 -1.24 -0.68 -3.36
N GLN A 148 -1.55 0.21 -2.41
CA GLN A 148 -2.58 -0.01 -1.39
C GLN A 148 -3.98 -0.04 -2.01
N SER A 149 -4.29 0.81 -2.99
CA SER A 149 -5.58 0.77 -3.66
C SER A 149 -5.74 -0.48 -4.53
N LEU A 150 -4.68 -0.91 -5.22
CA LEU A 150 -4.67 -2.20 -5.91
C LEU A 150 -4.95 -3.36 -4.95
N PHE A 151 -4.25 -3.38 -3.82
CA PHE A 151 -4.39 -4.42 -2.81
C PHE A 151 -5.82 -4.48 -2.25
N ALA A 152 -6.41 -3.33 -1.94
CA ALA A 152 -7.78 -3.25 -1.44
C ALA A 152 -8.80 -3.77 -2.46
N LEU A 153 -8.62 -3.45 -3.74
CA LEU A 153 -9.49 -3.89 -4.84
C LEU A 153 -9.38 -5.41 -5.09
N LEU A 154 -8.19 -5.98 -4.98
CA LEU A 154 -7.97 -7.41 -5.24
C LEU A 154 -8.40 -8.30 -4.06
N ASN A 155 -8.16 -7.88 -2.82
CA ASN A 155 -8.38 -8.74 -1.65
C ASN A 155 -9.81 -8.71 -1.12
N ASN A 156 -10.57 -7.65 -1.38
CA ASN A 156 -11.95 -7.53 -0.94
C ASN A 156 -12.92 -7.64 -2.12
N HIS A 157 -12.98 -8.84 -2.71
CA HIS A 157 -13.85 -9.15 -3.83
C HIS A 157 -15.15 -9.85 -3.36
N GLY A 158 -16.19 -9.75 -4.18
CA GLY A 158 -17.45 -10.46 -3.95
C GLY A 158 -17.29 -11.99 -4.11
N PRO A 159 -18.19 -12.79 -3.53
CA PRO A 159 -19.47 -12.40 -2.93
C PRO A 159 -19.40 -12.00 -1.44
N ASP A 160 -18.29 -12.29 -0.75
CA ASP A 160 -18.27 -12.24 0.72
C ASP A 160 -17.97 -10.85 1.32
N TYR A 161 -17.38 -9.92 0.53
CA TYR A 161 -17.01 -8.55 0.94
C TYR A 161 -16.69 -8.40 2.44
N LYS A 162 -15.52 -8.90 2.84
CA LYS A 162 -15.12 -9.06 4.25
C LYS A 162 -14.93 -7.73 4.98
N GLU A 163 -14.52 -6.68 4.27
CA GLU A 163 -14.14 -5.40 4.86
C GLU A 163 -14.84 -4.23 4.19
N GLN A 164 -15.12 -3.16 4.95
CA GLN A 164 -15.60 -1.91 4.40
C GLN A 164 -14.42 -0.97 4.15
N TRP A 165 -14.28 -0.48 2.92
CA TRP A 165 -13.27 0.50 2.54
C TRP A 165 -13.86 1.62 1.70
N GLU A 166 -13.18 2.77 1.72
CA GLU A 166 -13.51 3.94 0.90
C GLU A 166 -12.23 4.36 0.18
N ILE A 167 -12.26 4.51 -1.14
CA ILE A 167 -11.09 4.85 -1.96
C ILE A 167 -11.37 6.18 -2.69
N PRO A 168 -10.57 7.23 -2.46
CA PRO A 168 -10.71 8.49 -3.19
C PRO A 168 -10.28 8.34 -4.65
N VAL A 169 -11.09 8.87 -5.56
CA VAL A 169 -10.80 8.91 -7.00
C VAL A 169 -10.76 10.36 -7.46
N CYS A 170 -9.71 10.72 -8.19
CA CYS A 170 -9.54 12.05 -8.77
C CYS A 170 -9.37 11.94 -10.29
N ILE A 171 -10.10 12.73 -11.06
CA ILE A 171 -9.97 12.78 -12.52
C ILE A 171 -9.23 14.06 -12.88
N GLN A 172 -8.13 13.94 -13.61
CA GLN A 172 -7.39 15.09 -14.12
C GLN A 172 -7.37 15.09 -15.65
N LEU A 173 -7.44 16.28 -16.22
CA LEU A 173 -7.30 16.51 -17.66
C LEU A 173 -5.88 16.98 -17.91
N ILE A 174 -5.09 16.15 -18.59
CA ILE A 174 -3.71 16.48 -18.91
C ILE A 174 -3.68 17.10 -20.31
N PRO A 175 -3.25 18.37 -20.43
CA PRO A 175 -3.11 19.01 -21.73
C PRO A 175 -1.91 18.40 -22.46
N VAL A 176 -2.13 17.89 -23.67
CA VAL A 176 -1.08 17.37 -24.55
C VAL A 176 -0.89 18.36 -25.70
N ALA A 177 0.34 18.81 -25.91
CA ALA A 177 0.63 19.77 -26.97
C ALA A 177 0.21 19.21 -28.35
N GLY A 178 -0.71 19.90 -29.03
CA GLY A 178 -1.17 19.53 -30.37
C GLY A 178 -2.25 18.44 -30.45
N SER A 179 -2.80 17.96 -29.32
CA SER A 179 -3.89 16.97 -29.34
C SER A 179 -4.97 17.23 -28.27
N LYS A 180 -6.04 16.41 -28.26
CA LYS A 180 -7.12 16.53 -27.27
C LYS A 180 -6.58 16.20 -25.86
N PRO A 181 -7.03 16.90 -24.81
CA PRO A 181 -6.61 16.61 -23.45
C PRO A 181 -6.96 15.17 -23.08
N VAL A 182 -6.00 14.45 -22.50
CA VAL A 182 -6.17 13.07 -22.07
C VAL A 182 -6.77 13.07 -20.67
N LYS A 183 -7.85 12.30 -20.47
CA LYS A 183 -8.44 12.10 -19.14
C LYS A 183 -7.66 10.99 -18.44
N VAL A 184 -7.10 11.29 -17.28
CA VAL A 184 -6.41 10.30 -16.44
C VAL A 184 -7.12 10.18 -15.10
N ILE A 185 -7.40 8.95 -14.72
CA ILE A 185 -8.08 8.61 -13.46
C ILE A 185 -7.02 8.22 -12.44
N TYR A 186 -6.92 8.98 -11.35
CA TYR A 186 -6.07 8.68 -10.21
C TYR A 186 -6.89 8.02 -9.11
N VAL A 187 -6.42 6.86 -8.65
CA VAL A 187 -7.00 6.09 -7.55
C VAL A 187 -6.03 6.14 -6.37
N ASN A 188 -6.34 6.97 -5.39
CA ASN A 188 -5.50 7.19 -4.22
C ASN A 188 -5.58 6.02 -3.23
N SER A 189 -4.74 6.05 -2.19
CA SER A 189 -4.81 5.05 -1.12
C SER A 189 -6.17 5.05 -0.40
N PRO A 190 -6.63 3.87 0.07
CA PRO A 190 -7.88 3.75 0.81
C PRO A 190 -7.85 4.59 2.09
N LEU A 191 -9.00 5.15 2.45
CA LEU A 191 -9.20 5.86 3.69
C LEU A 191 -9.15 4.89 4.89
N PRO A 192 -8.76 5.36 6.09
CA PRO A 192 -8.74 4.57 7.30
C PRO A 192 -10.08 3.90 7.56
N GLN A 193 -10.02 2.65 8.00
CA GLN A 193 -11.21 1.88 8.34
C GLN A 193 -11.99 2.54 9.48
N LYS A 194 -13.32 2.56 9.36
CA LYS A 194 -14.23 3.13 10.38
C LYS A 194 -14.29 2.29 11.66
N LYS A 195 -13.98 1.00 11.56
CA LYS A 195 -13.94 0.05 12.66
C LYS A 195 -12.55 -0.57 12.70
N MET A 196 -11.97 -0.63 13.89
CA MET A 196 -10.65 -1.21 14.11
C MET A 196 -10.65 -1.98 15.42
N THR A 197 -10.14 -3.20 15.38
CA THR A 197 -9.98 -4.09 16.54
C THR A 197 -8.85 -3.61 17.45
N MET A 198 -8.88 -3.99 18.73
CA MET A 198 -7.81 -3.65 19.69
C MET A 198 -6.44 -4.17 19.24
N ARG A 199 -6.43 -5.34 18.60
CA ARG A 199 -5.22 -5.94 18.02
C ARG A 199 -4.61 -5.06 16.92
N GLU A 200 -5.41 -4.54 16.02
CA GLU A 200 -4.91 -3.68 14.94
C GLU A 200 -4.39 -2.34 15.49
N ARG A 201 -5.02 -1.79 16.53
CA ARG A 201 -4.51 -0.60 17.25
C ARG A 201 -3.15 -0.89 17.89
N ASN A 202 -3.00 -2.03 18.56
CA ASN A 202 -1.72 -2.48 19.10
C ASN A 202 -0.67 -2.64 18.00
N GLN A 203 -1.06 -3.18 16.85
CA GLN A 203 -0.16 -3.35 15.72
C GLN A 203 0.40 -2.00 15.23
N ILE A 204 -0.44 -0.98 15.07
CA ILE A 204 0.01 0.38 14.71
C ILE A 204 1.06 0.87 15.71
N PHE A 205 0.78 0.75 17.01
CA PHE A 205 1.69 1.20 18.06
C PHE A 205 3.04 0.46 18.03
N HIS A 206 3.04 -0.85 17.84
CA HIS A 206 4.27 -1.66 17.83
C HIS A 206 5.00 -1.68 16.49
N GLU A 207 4.36 -1.27 15.40
CA GLU A 207 5.00 -1.16 14.08
C GLU A 207 6.00 0.01 14.02
N VAL A 208 5.70 1.13 14.68
CA VAL A 208 6.58 2.31 14.73
C VAL A 208 7.97 2.01 15.31
N PRO A 209 8.11 1.41 16.52
CA PRO A 209 9.42 1.08 17.06
C PRO A 209 10.09 -0.03 16.24
N LEU A 210 9.32 -0.95 15.64
CA LEU A 210 9.87 -1.95 14.74
C LEU A 210 10.53 -1.30 13.52
N LYS A 211 9.86 -0.34 12.87
CA LYS A 211 10.43 0.44 11.75
C LYS A 211 11.71 1.16 12.15
N PHE A 212 11.74 1.76 13.34
CA PHE A 212 12.93 2.42 13.87
C PHE A 212 14.09 1.46 14.16
N MET A 213 13.80 0.26 14.66
CA MET A 213 14.84 -0.76 14.84
C MET A 213 15.36 -1.29 13.51
N MET A 214 14.48 -1.44 12.51
CA MET A 214 14.84 -1.88 11.17
C MET A 214 15.62 -0.81 10.37
N SER A 215 15.42 0.48 10.66
CA SER A 215 16.07 1.56 9.93
C SER A 215 17.56 1.74 10.22
N LYS A 216 18.06 1.15 11.32
CA LYS A 216 19.46 1.29 11.76
C LYS A 216 20.47 0.40 11.02
N ASN A 217 20.02 -0.46 10.09
CA ASN A 217 20.87 -1.45 9.43
C ASN A 217 20.95 -1.25 7.91
N THR A 218 22.04 -1.76 7.35
CA THR A 218 22.53 -1.63 5.96
C THR A 218 21.43 -1.61 4.90
N SER A 219 21.43 -0.57 4.07
CA SER A 219 20.56 -0.43 2.90
C SER A 219 21.29 -0.90 1.64
N PHE A 220 20.60 -1.69 0.81
CA PHE A 220 21.03 -2.09 -0.52
C PHE A 220 20.09 -1.47 -1.56
N PRO A 221 20.56 -1.07 -2.75
CA PRO A 221 19.66 -0.58 -3.79
C PRO A 221 18.69 -1.69 -4.20
N VAL A 222 17.42 -1.35 -4.43
CA VAL A 222 16.36 -2.32 -4.80
C VAL A 222 16.74 -3.11 -6.06
N SER A 223 17.47 -2.48 -6.99
CA SER A 223 18.01 -3.12 -8.20
C SER A 223 18.96 -4.30 -7.93
N ALA A 224 19.62 -4.35 -6.77
CA ALA A 224 20.54 -5.43 -6.42
C ALA A 224 19.85 -6.62 -5.72
N VAL A 225 18.54 -6.51 -5.43
CA VAL A 225 17.77 -7.50 -4.65
C VAL A 225 16.72 -8.22 -5.48
N PHE A 226 16.36 -7.69 -6.65
CA PHE A 226 15.47 -8.40 -7.58
C PHE A 226 16.16 -9.65 -8.14
N MET A 227 15.53 -10.80 -7.96
CA MET A 227 15.95 -12.10 -8.52
C MET A 227 15.43 -12.31 -9.95
N ASP A 228 14.57 -11.42 -10.45
CA ASP A 228 14.09 -11.45 -11.82
C ASP A 228 15.20 -10.91 -12.74
N LYS A 229 15.63 -11.75 -13.69
CA LYS A 229 16.55 -11.33 -14.75
C LYS A 229 15.87 -10.21 -15.54
N PRO A 230 16.57 -9.11 -15.87
CA PRO A 230 16.02 -8.15 -16.82
C PRO A 230 15.73 -8.89 -18.12
N GLU A 231 14.49 -8.80 -18.62
CA GLU A 231 14.17 -9.26 -19.95
C GLU A 231 15.08 -8.50 -20.93
N ASP A 232 15.88 -9.24 -21.69
CA ASP A 232 16.75 -8.68 -22.72
C ASP A 232 15.87 -7.95 -23.74
N CYS A 233 15.81 -6.62 -23.63
CA CYS A 233 15.34 -5.76 -24.71
C CYS A 233 16.30 -5.96 -25.88
N VAL A 234 15.95 -6.84 -26.83
CA VAL A 234 16.58 -6.86 -28.14
C VAL A 234 16.21 -5.53 -28.82
N PRO A 235 17.18 -4.64 -29.12
CA PRO A 235 16.89 -3.48 -29.93
C PRO A 235 16.79 -3.95 -31.39
N GLU A 236 15.57 -4.10 -31.90
CA GLU A 236 15.35 -4.05 -33.34
C GLU A 236 15.60 -2.61 -33.80
N MET A 237 16.84 -2.33 -34.19
CA MET A 237 17.15 -1.19 -35.05
C MET A 237 18.20 -1.58 -36.08
N ASP A 238 17.84 -1.29 -37.32
CA ASP A 238 18.67 -1.09 -38.51
C ASP A 238 19.18 -2.29 -39.30
N VAL A 239 18.36 -2.72 -40.27
CA VAL A 239 18.87 -3.00 -41.62
C VAL A 239 17.98 -2.31 -42.66
N CYS A 240 18.14 -0.99 -42.80
CA CYS A 240 17.90 -0.31 -44.06
C CYS A 240 19.23 0.32 -44.49
N ASN A 241 19.96 -0.35 -45.38
CA ASN A 241 20.87 0.29 -46.33
C ASN A 241 20.88 -0.50 -47.65
N VAL A 242 19.95 -0.07 -48.50
CA VAL A 242 20.02 0.12 -49.97
C VAL A 242 21.35 -0.25 -50.63
N PHE A 243 21.30 -1.02 -51.72
CA PHE A 243 21.96 -0.68 -53.01
C PHE A 243 21.37 -1.55 -54.15
N PHE A 244 20.60 -0.89 -55.03
CA PHE A 244 20.43 -1.25 -56.45
C PHE A 244 21.75 -0.94 -57.20
N PRO A 245 22.07 -1.56 -58.35
CA PRO A 245 21.17 -1.87 -59.48
C PRO A 245 20.96 -3.35 -59.79
#